data_AF-A0A1G0PGP8-F1
#
_entry.id   AF-A0A1G0PGP8-F1
#
_cell.length_a   1.000
_cell.length_b   1.000
_cell.length_c   1.000
_cell.angle_alpha   90.00
_cell.angle_beta   90.00
_cell.angle_gamma   90.00
#
_symmetry.space_group_name_H-M   'P 1'
#
loop_
_entity.id
_entity.type
_entity.pdbx_description
1 polymer ?
#
loop_
_entity_poly.entity_id
_entity_poly.type
_entity_poly.pdbx_seq_one_letter_code
_entity_poly.pdbx_strand_id
1 'polypeptide(L)'
;ETFLVAEECKVPAAVAERRVDGASKFLNDVKLDIIVLDDAYQHRWIERDLNILIFDQRFMQKTESMDQKLLPLGIMREPFSAVDRADIIIINRKFNEKKEIPAKLKQYFEGKKIYTAYYETSGIHDVKNHQHYEVSDFKGQKSLVVCGIARPFSFLKVLENNGIDFTNKLLFADHKNYSHKEVETIRKKFYSTNAHSVLTTQKDAVKLTRYSKELDDIDIFYLKIDLIIEQKDEFENHLLGIYN
;
A
#
# COMPACT_ATOMS: atom_id res chain seq x y z
N GLU A 1 -7.80 6.67 -3.31
CA GLU A 1 -7.30 5.32 -2.97
C GLU A 1 -8.28 4.27 -3.46
N THR A 2 -9.56 4.39 -3.14
CA THR A 2 -10.65 3.53 -3.66
C THR A 2 -10.65 3.31 -5.19
N PHE A 3 -10.35 4.35 -5.99
CA PHE A 3 -10.24 4.21 -7.45
C PHE A 3 -9.16 3.20 -7.87
N LEU A 4 -7.98 3.26 -7.25
CA LEU A 4 -6.86 2.36 -7.55
C LEU A 4 -7.22 0.91 -7.21
N VAL A 5 -7.84 0.69 -6.05
CA VAL A 5 -8.29 -0.64 -5.62
C VAL A 5 -9.34 -1.21 -6.58
N ALA A 6 -10.31 -0.39 -6.99
CA ALA A 6 -11.36 -0.81 -7.93
C ALA A 6 -10.78 -1.19 -9.30
N GLU A 7 -9.84 -0.40 -9.81
CA GLU A 7 -9.16 -0.64 -11.09
C GLU A 7 -8.29 -1.91 -11.04
N GLU A 8 -7.50 -2.08 -9.99
CA GLU A 8 -6.57 -3.21 -9.84
C GLU A 8 -7.27 -4.53 -9.58
N CYS A 9 -8.23 -4.55 -8.64
CA CYS A 9 -8.97 -5.76 -8.29
C CYS A 9 -10.13 -6.05 -9.26
N LYS A 10 -10.48 -5.10 -10.14
CA LYS A 10 -11.64 -5.18 -11.04
C LYS A 10 -12.95 -5.47 -10.29
N VAL A 11 -13.10 -4.85 -9.12
CA VAL A 11 -14.28 -4.99 -8.27
C VAL A 11 -15.05 -3.67 -8.18
N PRO A 12 -16.38 -3.72 -8.03
CA PRO A 12 -17.16 -2.53 -7.71
C PRO A 12 -16.65 -1.88 -6.41
N ALA A 13 -16.66 -0.56 -6.34
CA ALA A 13 -16.25 0.17 -5.13
C ALA A 13 -17.16 1.37 -4.87
N ALA A 14 -17.37 1.67 -3.58
CA ALA A 14 -18.17 2.80 -3.13
C ALA A 14 -17.39 3.64 -2.10
N VAL A 15 -17.66 4.95 -2.08
CA VAL A 15 -17.13 5.87 -1.08
C VAL A 15 -18.31 6.52 -0.36
N ALA A 16 -18.38 6.32 0.95
CA ALA A 16 -19.40 6.93 1.79
C ALA A 16 -18.82 7.22 3.17
N GLU A 17 -19.08 8.42 3.69
CA GLU A 17 -18.71 8.77 5.07
C GLU A 17 -19.57 8.01 6.09
N ARG A 18 -20.87 7.92 5.82
CA ARG A 18 -21.83 7.10 6.58
C ARG A 18 -21.84 5.68 6.00
N ARG A 19 -20.99 4.81 6.54
CA ARG A 19 -20.72 3.47 5.97
C ARG A 19 -21.96 2.58 5.93
N VAL A 20 -22.85 2.70 6.91
CA VAL A 20 -24.12 1.93 6.96
C VAL A 20 -25.02 2.29 5.78
N ASP A 21 -25.24 3.58 5.53
CA ASP A 21 -26.07 4.04 4.41
C ASP A 21 -25.39 3.74 3.07
N GLY A 22 -24.07 3.92 3.01
CA GLY A 22 -23.25 3.58 1.85
C GLY A 22 -23.33 2.10 1.48
N ALA A 23 -23.16 1.20 2.45
CA ALA A 23 -23.26 -0.24 2.26
C ALA A 23 -24.69 -0.64 1.84
N SER A 24 -25.71 -0.10 2.50
CA SER A 24 -27.12 -0.36 2.15
C SER A 24 -27.43 0.04 0.72
N LYS A 25 -26.98 1.23 0.29
CA LYS A 25 -27.12 1.68 -1.09
C LYS A 25 -26.34 0.78 -2.05
N PHE A 26 -25.12 0.40 -1.68
CA PHE A 26 -24.24 -0.38 -2.55
C PHE A 26 -24.78 -1.80 -2.80
N LEU A 27 -25.39 -2.44 -1.79
CA LEU A 27 -26.10 -3.71 -1.92
C LEU A 27 -27.33 -3.63 -2.83
N ASN A 28 -28.01 -2.47 -2.87
CA ASN A 28 -29.16 -2.26 -3.75
C ASN A 28 -28.74 -1.99 -5.20
N ASP A 29 -27.67 -1.22 -5.38
CA ASP A 29 -27.21 -0.78 -6.70
C ASP A 29 -26.38 -1.88 -7.41
N VAL A 30 -25.75 -2.79 -6.65
CA VAL A 30 -24.85 -3.83 -7.16
C VAL A 30 -25.14 -5.16 -6.46
N LYS A 31 -25.20 -6.25 -7.24
CA LYS A 31 -25.28 -7.60 -6.68
C LYS A 31 -23.93 -7.98 -6.05
N LEU A 32 -23.86 -7.95 -4.73
CA LEU A 32 -22.67 -8.25 -3.95
C LEU A 32 -22.95 -9.38 -2.97
N ASP A 33 -22.02 -10.32 -2.84
CA ASP A 33 -22.06 -11.35 -1.80
C ASP A 33 -21.26 -10.92 -0.55
N ILE A 34 -20.30 -10.01 -0.72
CA ILE A 34 -19.31 -9.62 0.31
C ILE A 34 -19.01 -8.13 0.21
N ILE A 35 -18.91 -7.45 1.35
CA ILE A 35 -18.39 -6.09 1.45
C ILE A 35 -17.09 -6.09 2.23
N VAL A 36 -16.03 -5.55 1.63
CA VAL A 36 -14.77 -5.26 2.32
C VAL A 36 -14.75 -3.78 2.71
N LEU A 37 -14.60 -3.51 4.00
CA LEU A 37 -14.53 -2.15 4.53
C LEU A 37 -13.08 -1.72 4.74
N ASP A 38 -12.58 -0.84 3.86
CA ASP A 38 -11.24 -0.26 3.98
C ASP A 38 -11.17 0.80 5.11
N ASP A 39 -10.07 0.80 5.89
CA ASP A 39 -9.82 1.63 7.09
C ASP A 39 -11.02 1.76 8.07
N ALA A 40 -11.76 0.66 8.30
CA ALA A 40 -13.00 0.68 9.08
C ALA A 40 -12.90 0.03 10.47
N TYR A 41 -11.69 -0.27 10.97
CA TYR A 41 -11.54 -0.97 12.26
C TYR A 41 -12.17 -0.17 13.42
N GLN A 42 -12.03 1.17 13.40
CA GLN A 42 -12.63 2.10 14.36
C GLN A 42 -14.12 2.35 14.11
N HIS A 43 -14.64 2.03 12.92
CA HIS A 43 -16.02 2.36 12.53
C HIS A 43 -17.01 1.33 13.10
N ARG A 44 -17.33 1.45 14.39
CA ARG A 44 -18.14 0.46 15.13
C ARG A 44 -19.63 0.47 14.82
N TRP A 45 -20.14 1.44 14.06
CA TRP A 45 -21.57 1.55 13.72
C TRP A 45 -22.03 0.61 12.60
N ILE A 46 -21.11 -0.12 11.97
CA ILE A 46 -21.42 -1.16 10.98
C ILE A 46 -21.00 -2.51 11.55
N GLU A 47 -21.94 -3.44 11.60
CA GLU A 47 -21.68 -4.82 11.98
C GLU A 47 -20.78 -5.49 10.93
N ARG A 48 -19.88 -6.36 11.40
CA ARG A 48 -18.87 -7.02 10.58
C ARG A 48 -18.80 -8.46 11.04
N ASP A 49 -18.98 -9.38 10.11
CA ASP A 49 -18.89 -10.82 10.37
C ASP A 49 -17.43 -11.25 10.67
N LEU A 50 -16.46 -10.47 10.17
CA LEU A 50 -15.04 -10.71 10.37
C LEU A 50 -14.27 -9.38 10.49
N ASN A 51 -13.46 -9.25 11.55
CA ASN A 51 -12.56 -8.13 11.78
C ASN A 51 -11.09 -8.53 11.61
N ILE A 52 -10.44 -7.90 10.62
CA ILE A 52 -9.00 -8.05 10.38
C ILE A 52 -8.27 -6.81 10.91
N LEU A 53 -7.33 -7.00 11.84
CA LEU A 53 -6.49 -5.94 12.39
C LEU A 53 -5.06 -6.06 11.88
N ILE A 54 -4.52 -4.98 11.31
CA ILE A 54 -3.16 -4.96 10.76
C ILE A 54 -2.22 -4.20 11.69
N PHE A 55 -1.07 -4.79 12.03
CA PHE A 55 0.03 -4.14 12.74
C PHE A 55 1.26 -3.98 11.84
N ASP A 56 1.90 -2.80 11.81
CA ASP A 56 3.27 -2.68 11.29
C ASP A 56 4.24 -3.29 12.33
N GLN A 57 5.04 -4.28 11.92
CA GLN A 57 6.01 -4.94 12.78
C GLN A 57 6.93 -3.93 13.48
N ARG A 58 7.38 -2.88 12.79
CA ARG A 58 8.26 -1.85 13.36
C ARG A 58 7.54 -1.03 14.43
N PHE A 59 6.24 -0.79 14.26
CA PHE A 59 5.43 -0.13 15.28
C PHE A 59 5.35 -0.99 16.55
N MET A 60 5.20 -2.31 16.41
CA MET A 60 5.19 -3.22 17.56
C MET A 60 6.52 -3.21 18.31
N GLN A 61 7.65 -3.15 17.61
CA GLN A 61 9.00 -3.12 18.22
C GLN A 61 9.31 -1.84 19.02
N LYS A 62 8.52 -0.78 18.87
CA LYS A 62 8.70 0.49 19.60
C LYS A 62 8.07 0.45 21.00
N THR A 63 8.20 -0.67 21.70
CA THR A 63 7.67 -0.80 23.06
C THR A 63 8.21 0.33 23.92
N GLU A 64 7.34 0.96 24.71
CA GLU A 64 7.65 2.11 25.59
C GLU A 64 7.93 3.45 24.87
N SER A 65 7.83 3.50 23.55
CA SER A 65 7.92 4.75 22.79
C SER A 65 6.66 5.61 22.97
N MET A 66 6.82 6.93 22.83
CA MET A 66 5.69 7.86 22.68
C MET A 66 4.78 7.49 21.51
N ASP A 67 5.32 6.85 20.47
CA ASP A 67 4.53 6.38 19.32
C ASP A 67 3.38 5.43 19.75
N GLN A 68 3.58 4.65 20.81
CA GLN A 68 2.57 3.71 21.35
C GLN A 68 1.64 4.37 22.41
N LYS A 69 1.53 5.70 22.39
CA LYS A 69 0.49 6.43 23.13
C LYS A 69 -0.68 6.76 22.22
N LEU A 70 -1.85 7.00 22.82
CA LEU A 70 -3.02 7.50 22.12
C LEU A 70 -2.76 8.92 21.60
N LEU A 71 -3.42 9.27 20.49
CA LEU A 71 -3.51 10.65 20.04
C LEU A 71 -4.03 11.55 21.18
N PRO A 72 -3.48 12.78 21.35
CA PRO A 72 -2.43 13.41 20.54
C PRO A 72 -0.99 13.10 21.01
N LEU A 73 -0.80 12.34 22.10
CA LEU A 73 0.53 12.08 22.69
C LEU A 73 1.37 11.11 21.85
N GLY A 74 0.73 10.22 21.10
CA GLY A 74 1.35 9.29 20.17
C GLY A 74 0.53 9.15 18.89
N ILE A 75 0.72 8.06 18.16
CA ILE A 75 0.06 7.86 16.85
C ILE A 75 -1.09 6.84 16.91
N MET A 76 -1.37 6.25 18.07
CA MET A 76 -2.45 5.27 18.20
C MET A 76 -3.82 5.93 18.18
N ARG A 77 -4.71 5.43 17.30
CA ARG A 77 -6.13 5.82 17.29
C ARG A 77 -6.92 5.13 18.41
N GLU A 78 -6.48 3.95 18.84
CA GLU A 78 -7.12 3.12 19.86
C GLU A 78 -6.07 2.41 20.73
N PRO A 79 -6.39 2.02 21.98
CA PRO A 79 -5.46 1.30 22.86
C PRO A 79 -5.22 -0.14 22.37
N PHE A 80 -4.16 -0.81 22.84
CA PHE A 80 -3.88 -2.21 22.50
C PHE A 80 -5.01 -3.18 22.88
N SER A 81 -5.84 -2.88 23.88
CA SER A 81 -7.03 -3.67 24.19
C SER A 81 -8.06 -3.70 23.04
N ALA A 82 -7.95 -2.81 22.05
CA ALA A 82 -8.79 -2.87 20.86
C ALA A 82 -8.53 -4.14 20.01
N VAL A 83 -7.42 -4.86 20.24
CA VAL A 83 -7.12 -6.17 19.63
C VAL A 83 -8.18 -7.22 19.99
N ASP A 84 -8.88 -7.06 21.12
CA ASP A 84 -9.90 -8.02 21.56
C ASP A 84 -11.01 -8.21 20.50
N ARG A 85 -11.28 -7.17 19.70
CA ARG A 85 -12.29 -7.20 18.63
C ARG A 85 -11.79 -7.79 17.30
N ALA A 86 -10.51 -8.12 17.19
CA ALA A 86 -9.95 -8.71 15.99
C ALA A 86 -10.22 -10.22 16.01
N ASP A 87 -10.71 -10.74 14.89
CA ASP A 87 -10.80 -12.18 14.63
C ASP A 87 -9.50 -12.68 14.01
N ILE A 88 -8.93 -11.87 13.12
CA ILE A 88 -7.65 -12.12 12.47
C ILE A 88 -6.72 -10.93 12.70
N ILE A 89 -5.46 -11.23 12.96
CA ILE A 89 -4.39 -10.26 13.07
C ILE A 89 -3.40 -10.50 11.93
N ILE A 90 -3.03 -9.43 11.21
CA ILE A 90 -1.96 -9.46 10.21
C ILE A 90 -0.79 -8.61 10.73
N ILE A 91 0.37 -9.24 10.91
CA ILE A 91 1.62 -8.54 11.19
C ILE A 91 2.28 -8.24 9.85
N ASN A 92 2.23 -6.97 9.45
CA ASN A 92 2.89 -6.47 8.24
C ASN A 92 4.36 -6.13 8.55
N ARG A 93 5.28 -6.95 8.05
CA ARG A 93 6.73 -6.81 8.26
C ARG A 93 7.37 -5.72 7.39
N LYS A 94 6.63 -5.15 6.43
CA LYS A 94 7.08 -4.30 5.32
C LYS A 94 8.03 -5.00 4.34
N PHE A 95 9.03 -5.71 4.84
CA PHE A 95 9.98 -6.51 4.07
C PHE A 95 10.05 -7.93 4.66
N ASN A 96 10.87 -8.80 4.08
CA ASN A 96 10.97 -10.20 4.53
C ASN A 96 11.66 -10.40 5.91
N GLU A 97 12.11 -9.34 6.59
CA GLU A 97 12.74 -9.46 7.92
C GLU A 97 11.70 -9.81 8.99
N LYS A 98 11.82 -10.99 9.61
CA LYS A 98 10.97 -11.45 10.72
C LYS A 98 11.48 -10.94 12.07
N LYS A 99 10.58 -10.38 12.88
CA LYS A 99 10.82 -10.05 14.30
C LYS A 99 9.74 -10.67 15.17
N GLU A 100 10.16 -11.14 16.33
CA GLU A 100 9.27 -11.70 17.34
C GLU A 100 8.34 -10.63 17.93
N ILE A 101 7.14 -11.04 18.33
CA ILE A 101 6.21 -10.18 19.06
C ILE A 101 6.84 -9.86 20.43
N PRO A 102 7.02 -8.57 20.79
CA PRO A 102 7.61 -8.20 22.07
C PRO A 102 6.84 -8.79 23.25
N ALA A 103 7.56 -9.22 24.29
CA ALA A 103 6.96 -9.92 25.43
C ALA A 103 5.79 -9.16 26.08
N LYS A 104 5.88 -7.83 26.17
CA LYS A 104 4.83 -6.97 26.74
C LYS A 104 3.53 -6.97 25.94
N LEU A 105 3.63 -7.24 24.64
CA LEU A 105 2.49 -7.26 23.73
C LEU A 105 1.84 -8.63 23.66
N LYS A 106 2.57 -9.73 23.93
CA LYS A 106 2.08 -11.11 23.76
C LYS A 106 0.69 -11.37 24.38
N GLN A 107 0.42 -10.80 25.55
CA GLN A 107 -0.89 -10.92 26.22
C GLN A 107 -2.09 -10.49 25.36
N TYR A 108 -1.91 -9.49 24.49
CA TYR A 108 -3.01 -9.00 23.62
C TYR A 108 -3.29 -9.92 22.43
N PHE A 109 -2.34 -10.80 22.09
CA PHE A 109 -2.42 -11.68 20.92
C PHE A 109 -2.73 -13.12 21.31
N GLU A 110 -2.92 -13.41 22.60
CA GLU A 110 -3.21 -14.75 23.09
C GLU A 110 -4.55 -15.26 22.55
N GLY A 111 -4.55 -16.48 22.01
CA GLY A 111 -5.73 -17.10 21.38
C GLY A 111 -6.15 -16.49 20.03
N LYS A 112 -5.45 -15.46 19.52
CA LYS A 112 -5.77 -14.82 18.24
C LYS A 112 -5.15 -15.57 17.06
N LYS A 113 -5.81 -15.54 15.91
CA LYS A 113 -5.24 -16.03 14.64
C LYS A 113 -4.31 -14.96 14.08
N ILE A 114 -3.03 -15.29 13.92
CA ILE A 114 -1.99 -14.34 13.50
C ILE A 114 -1.39 -14.82 12.20
N TYR A 115 -1.52 -13.99 11.16
CA TYR A 115 -0.82 -14.15 9.90
C TYR A 115 0.27 -13.10 9.77
N THR A 116 1.24 -13.40 8.91
CA THR A 116 2.25 -12.42 8.53
C THR A 116 2.10 -12.08 7.07
N ALA A 117 2.18 -10.78 6.77
CA ALA A 117 2.38 -10.30 5.42
C ALA A 117 3.67 -9.46 5.27
N TYR A 118 4.24 -9.45 4.08
CA TYR A 118 5.36 -8.58 3.70
C TYR A 118 5.20 -8.13 2.26
N TYR A 119 5.95 -7.11 1.86
CA TYR A 119 5.95 -6.66 0.48
C TYR A 119 7.15 -7.23 -0.28
N GLU A 120 6.91 -7.65 -1.52
CA GLU A 120 7.92 -8.11 -2.45
C GLU A 120 7.74 -7.41 -3.80
N THR A 121 8.85 -7.12 -4.48
CA THR A 121 8.82 -6.55 -5.83
C THR A 121 8.53 -7.64 -6.84
N SER A 122 7.43 -7.54 -7.57
CA SER A 122 7.05 -8.53 -8.60
C SER A 122 7.52 -8.19 -10.00
N GLY A 123 8.00 -6.97 -10.21
CA GLY A 123 8.55 -6.53 -11.48
C GLY A 123 8.42 -5.04 -11.71
N ILE A 124 8.85 -4.62 -12.88
CA ILE A 124 8.69 -3.26 -13.36
C ILE A 124 7.78 -3.30 -14.58
N HIS A 125 6.85 -2.37 -14.67
CA HIS A 125 5.88 -2.33 -15.76
C HIS A 125 5.90 -0.99 -16.48
N ASP A 126 5.79 -1.05 -17.80
CA ASP A 126 5.59 0.13 -18.63
C ASP A 126 4.18 0.73 -18.43
N VAL A 127 4.10 2.05 -18.28
CA VAL A 127 2.84 2.76 -18.02
C VAL A 127 1.90 2.77 -19.23
N LYS A 128 2.44 2.75 -20.46
CA LYS A 128 1.69 2.85 -21.72
C LYS A 128 1.13 1.51 -22.17
N ASN A 129 1.95 0.46 -22.15
CA ASN A 129 1.59 -0.84 -22.72
C ASN A 129 1.48 -1.98 -21.69
N HIS A 130 1.76 -1.70 -20.40
CA HIS A 130 1.75 -2.68 -19.30
C HIS A 130 2.72 -3.86 -19.47
N GLN A 131 3.68 -3.76 -20.38
CA GLN A 131 4.72 -4.76 -20.56
C GLN A 131 5.49 -4.94 -19.24
N HIS A 132 5.67 -6.20 -18.85
CA HIS A 132 6.44 -6.59 -17.68
C HIS A 132 7.93 -6.70 -18.02
N TYR A 133 8.74 -6.26 -17.06
CA TYR A 133 10.19 -6.35 -17.05
C TYR A 133 10.64 -6.89 -15.70
N GLU A 134 11.75 -7.63 -15.73
CA GLU A 134 12.38 -8.10 -14.50
C GLU A 134 13.06 -6.93 -13.80
N VAL A 135 13.07 -6.97 -12.47
CA VAL A 135 13.75 -5.93 -11.67
C VAL A 135 15.24 -5.86 -12.01
N SER A 136 15.84 -6.99 -12.44
CA SER A 136 17.22 -7.06 -12.91
C SER A 136 17.50 -6.23 -14.17
N ASP A 137 16.50 -6.00 -15.02
CA ASP A 137 16.67 -5.25 -16.28
C ASP A 137 17.01 -3.78 -16.02
N PHE A 138 16.64 -3.28 -14.83
CA PHE A 138 16.86 -1.90 -14.39
C PHE A 138 18.11 -1.76 -13.50
N LYS A 139 18.86 -2.84 -13.22
CA LYS A 139 20.08 -2.76 -12.41
C LYS A 139 21.16 -1.97 -13.14
N GLY A 140 21.65 -0.91 -12.50
CA GLY A 140 22.63 0.01 -13.08
C GLY A 140 22.08 0.97 -14.14
N GLN A 141 20.79 0.90 -14.48
CA GLN A 141 20.15 1.87 -15.33
C GLN A 141 19.98 3.21 -14.60
N LYS A 142 20.35 4.30 -15.27
CA LYS A 142 20.15 5.66 -14.73
C LYS A 142 18.74 6.16 -15.04
N SER A 143 17.77 5.74 -14.24
CA SER A 143 16.40 6.27 -14.34
C SER A 143 16.22 7.53 -13.50
N LEU A 144 15.30 8.40 -13.92
CA LEU A 144 14.79 9.47 -13.07
C LEU A 144 13.72 8.89 -12.15
N VAL A 145 14.01 8.80 -10.85
CA VAL A 145 13.05 8.34 -9.86
C VAL A 145 12.06 9.45 -9.48
N VAL A 146 10.77 9.23 -9.70
CA VAL A 146 9.71 10.19 -9.38
C VAL A 146 8.76 9.57 -8.35
N CYS A 147 8.48 10.24 -7.24
CA CYS A 147 7.40 9.81 -6.34
C CYS A 147 6.78 10.97 -5.55
N GLY A 148 5.47 10.90 -5.32
CA GLY A 148 4.65 11.84 -4.54
C GLY A 148 3.85 11.11 -3.46
N ILE A 149 4.53 10.27 -2.67
CA ILE A 149 3.97 9.44 -1.61
C ILE A 149 4.39 9.91 -0.21
N ALA A 150 3.63 9.53 0.82
CA ALA A 150 3.82 9.90 2.23
C ALA A 150 5.24 9.68 2.76
N ARG A 151 5.86 8.57 2.35
CA ARG A 151 7.17 8.12 2.85
C ARG A 151 8.09 7.75 1.68
N PRO A 152 8.67 8.72 0.97
CA PRO A 152 9.55 8.48 -0.17
C PRO A 152 10.72 7.54 0.18
N PHE A 153 11.29 7.69 1.38
CA PHE A 153 12.41 6.86 1.84
C PHE A 153 12.12 5.36 1.86
N SER A 154 10.87 4.95 2.06
CA SER A 154 10.51 3.52 2.00
C SER A 154 10.62 2.99 0.58
N PHE A 155 10.19 3.77 -0.41
CA PHE A 155 10.33 3.43 -1.82
C PHE A 155 11.81 3.44 -2.26
N LEU A 156 12.58 4.46 -1.86
CA LEU A 156 14.01 4.50 -2.15
C LEU A 156 14.76 3.30 -1.56
N LYS A 157 14.36 2.83 -0.38
CA LYS A 157 14.95 1.62 0.23
C LYS A 157 14.65 0.36 -0.58
N VAL A 158 13.45 0.26 -1.16
CA VAL A 158 13.11 -0.84 -2.08
C VAL A 158 14.00 -0.80 -3.32
N LEU A 159 14.22 0.38 -3.91
CA LEU A 159 15.11 0.54 -5.07
C LEU A 159 16.56 0.17 -4.73
N GLU A 160 17.06 0.64 -3.59
CA GLU A 160 18.40 0.32 -3.09
C GLU A 160 18.59 -1.20 -2.90
N ASN A 161 17.64 -1.86 -2.24
CA ASN A 161 17.69 -3.30 -2.01
C ASN A 161 17.68 -4.13 -3.32
N ASN A 162 17.15 -3.55 -4.39
CA ASN A 162 17.08 -4.17 -5.71
C ASN A 162 18.23 -3.74 -6.64
N GLY A 163 19.16 -2.91 -6.18
CA GLY A 163 20.30 -2.45 -6.99
C GLY A 163 19.92 -1.46 -8.10
N ILE A 164 18.80 -0.75 -7.94
CA ILE A 164 18.35 0.28 -8.89
C ILE A 164 18.94 1.62 -8.47
N ASP A 165 19.53 2.35 -9.43
CA ASP A 165 20.08 3.69 -9.20
C ASP A 165 18.95 4.71 -9.01
N PHE A 166 18.97 5.42 -7.87
CA PHE A 166 18.03 6.49 -7.53
C PHE A 166 18.73 7.83 -7.28
N THR A 167 19.93 8.00 -7.83
CA THR A 167 20.72 9.24 -7.76
C THR A 167 19.93 10.39 -8.37
N ASN A 168 19.39 10.16 -9.56
CA ASN A 168 18.43 11.06 -10.20
C ASN A 168 17.06 10.87 -9.57
N LYS A 169 16.60 11.85 -8.80
CA LYS A 169 15.28 11.80 -8.17
C LYS A 169 14.57 13.14 -8.15
N LEU A 170 13.25 13.07 -8.18
CA LEU A 170 12.34 14.20 -8.00
C LEU A 170 11.22 13.77 -7.04
N LEU A 171 11.30 14.26 -5.80
CA LEU A 171 10.37 13.89 -4.73
C LEU A 171 9.34 15.00 -4.53
N PHE A 172 8.05 14.64 -4.57
CA PHE A 172 6.94 15.53 -4.34
C PHE A 172 6.30 15.28 -2.96
N ALA A 173 5.50 16.25 -2.49
CA ALA A 173 4.67 16.07 -1.31
C ALA A 173 3.64 14.93 -1.49
N ASP A 174 3.16 14.37 -0.39
CA ASP A 174 2.20 13.27 -0.42
C ASP A 174 0.88 13.64 -1.10
N HIS A 175 0.18 12.64 -1.63
CA HIS A 175 -1.08 12.78 -2.37
C HIS A 175 -1.01 13.78 -3.53
N LYS A 176 0.18 13.98 -4.12
CA LYS A 176 0.34 14.92 -5.23
C LYS A 176 -0.58 14.56 -6.39
N ASN A 177 -1.51 15.47 -6.71
CA ASN A 177 -2.11 15.52 -8.03
C ASN A 177 -1.12 16.28 -8.92
N TYR A 178 -0.52 15.60 -9.88
CA TYR A 178 0.36 16.24 -10.85
C TYR A 178 -0.45 17.25 -11.65
N SER A 179 0.06 18.48 -11.79
CA SER A 179 -0.40 19.46 -12.78
C SER A 179 0.56 19.49 -13.96
N HIS A 180 0.20 20.17 -15.05
CA HIS A 180 1.10 20.38 -16.18
C HIS A 180 2.44 21.01 -15.75
N LYS A 181 2.45 21.86 -14.71
CA LYS A 181 3.70 22.44 -14.20
C LYS A 181 4.64 21.38 -13.61
N GLU A 182 4.10 20.41 -12.87
CA GLU A 182 4.92 19.31 -12.36
C GLU A 182 5.35 18.36 -13.45
N VAL A 183 4.50 18.08 -14.45
CA VAL A 183 4.85 17.27 -15.62
C VAL A 183 6.02 17.91 -16.38
N GLU A 184 5.95 19.22 -16.64
CA GLU A 184 7.06 19.98 -17.23
C GLU A 184 8.33 19.92 -16.38
N THR A 185 8.20 19.91 -15.05
CA THR A 185 9.34 19.76 -14.14
C THR A 185 9.97 18.38 -14.25
N ILE A 186 9.15 17.32 -14.36
CA ILE A 186 9.59 15.95 -14.60
C ILE A 186 10.33 15.86 -15.94
N ARG A 187 9.75 16.38 -17.03
CA ARG A 187 10.37 16.41 -18.37
C ARG A 187 11.72 17.11 -18.35
N LYS A 188 11.78 18.34 -17.83
CA LYS A 188 13.03 19.12 -17.74
C LYS A 188 14.09 18.36 -16.94
N LYS A 189 13.69 17.76 -15.81
CA LYS A 189 14.61 16.99 -14.99
C LYS A 189 15.14 15.77 -15.74
N PHE A 190 14.27 15.00 -16.40
CA PHE A 190 14.59 13.82 -17.19
C PHE A 190 15.71 14.11 -18.20
N TYR A 191 15.50 15.10 -19.07
CA TYR A 191 16.50 15.51 -20.07
C TYR A 191 17.77 16.08 -19.43
N SER A 192 17.66 16.93 -18.40
CA SER A 192 18.84 17.51 -17.75
C SER A 192 19.75 16.48 -17.09
N THR A 193 19.18 15.34 -16.68
CA THR A 193 19.92 14.24 -16.03
C THR A 193 20.41 13.18 -16.99
N ASN A 194 20.10 13.31 -18.29
CA ASN A 194 20.33 12.28 -19.30
C ASN A 194 19.86 10.90 -18.82
N ALA A 195 18.67 10.86 -18.20
CA ALA A 195 18.09 9.64 -17.68
C ALA A 195 17.59 8.76 -18.82
N HIS A 196 17.71 7.44 -18.66
CA HIS A 196 17.23 6.49 -19.67
C HIS A 196 15.70 6.39 -19.67
N SER A 197 15.09 6.41 -18.48
CA SER A 197 13.64 6.33 -18.31
C SER A 197 13.21 7.06 -17.03
N VAL A 198 11.91 7.20 -16.83
CA VAL A 198 11.32 7.56 -15.53
C VAL A 198 10.90 6.29 -14.82
N LEU A 199 11.28 6.14 -13.55
CA LEU A 199 10.79 5.06 -12.68
C LEU A 199 9.98 5.66 -11.53
N THR A 200 8.77 5.18 -11.32
CA THR A 200 7.86 5.71 -10.30
C THR A 200 7.16 4.62 -9.48
N THR A 201 6.29 5.04 -8.55
CA THR A 201 5.41 4.13 -7.81
C THR A 201 4.17 3.82 -8.62
N GLN A 202 3.53 2.67 -8.40
CA GLN A 202 2.25 2.33 -9.04
C GLN A 202 1.18 3.42 -8.82
N LYS A 203 1.12 4.01 -7.60
CA LYS A 203 0.18 5.09 -7.25
C LYS A 203 0.42 6.36 -8.06
N ASP A 204 1.67 6.67 -8.39
CA ASP A 204 2.01 7.87 -9.17
C ASP A 204 1.90 7.63 -10.68
N ALA A 205 2.19 6.41 -11.15
CA ALA A 205 1.96 6.01 -12.54
C ALA A 205 0.51 6.24 -12.98
N VAL A 206 -0.47 5.80 -12.18
CA VAL A 206 -1.91 6.02 -12.45
C VAL A 206 -2.28 7.49 -12.57
N LYS A 207 -1.52 8.40 -11.96
CA LYS A 207 -1.75 9.84 -12.11
C LYS A 207 -1.06 10.40 -13.35
N LEU A 208 0.11 9.87 -13.71
CA LEU A 208 0.89 10.29 -14.88
C LEU A 208 0.26 9.83 -16.21
N THR A 209 -0.54 8.74 -16.22
CA THR A 209 -1.29 8.31 -17.41
C THR A 209 -2.21 9.40 -17.99
N ARG A 210 -2.68 10.33 -17.14
CA ARG A 210 -3.48 11.50 -17.54
C ARG A 210 -2.74 12.47 -18.45
N TYR A 211 -1.41 12.38 -18.50
CA TYR A 211 -0.50 13.22 -19.27
C TYR A 211 0.26 12.41 -20.33
N SER A 212 -0.37 11.34 -20.84
CA SER A 212 0.24 10.43 -21.83
C SER A 212 0.67 11.12 -23.12
N LYS A 213 0.01 12.20 -23.52
CA LYS A 213 0.39 13.01 -24.70
C LYS A 213 1.62 13.86 -24.42
N GLU A 214 1.69 14.45 -23.24
CA GLU A 214 2.81 15.28 -22.81
C GLU A 214 4.02 14.47 -22.38
N LEU A 215 3.95 13.14 -22.35
CA LEU A 215 5.02 12.23 -21.92
C LEU A 215 5.22 11.10 -22.95
N ASP A 216 4.83 11.34 -24.20
CA ASP A 216 4.85 10.35 -25.27
C ASP A 216 6.28 9.95 -25.69
N ASP A 217 7.23 10.88 -25.60
CA ASP A 217 8.65 10.75 -25.87
C ASP A 217 9.50 10.28 -24.67
N ILE A 218 8.88 10.00 -23.53
CA ILE A 218 9.53 9.48 -22.32
C ILE A 218 8.97 8.11 -21.99
N ASP A 219 9.86 7.14 -21.78
CA ASP A 219 9.49 5.84 -21.24
C ASP A 219 9.29 5.96 -19.74
N ILE A 220 8.09 5.61 -19.27
CA ILE A 220 7.70 5.69 -17.87
C ILE A 220 7.36 4.29 -17.40
N PHE A 221 8.06 3.89 -16.35
CA PHE A 221 7.86 2.61 -15.70
C PHE A 221 7.44 2.79 -14.25
N TYR A 222 6.73 1.81 -13.70
CA TYR A 222 6.47 1.72 -12.28
C TYR A 222 6.94 0.40 -11.69
N LEU A 223 7.49 0.47 -10.50
CA LEU A 223 7.81 -0.72 -9.72
C LEU A 223 6.51 -1.26 -9.11
N LYS A 224 6.16 -2.49 -9.46
CA LYS A 224 5.06 -3.22 -8.86
C LYS A 224 5.54 -3.92 -7.58
N ILE A 225 4.75 -3.75 -6.52
CA ILE A 225 5.03 -4.29 -5.21
C ILE A 225 3.79 -5.05 -4.76
N ASP A 226 3.93 -6.36 -4.60
CA ASP A 226 2.84 -7.24 -4.18
C ASP A 226 2.93 -7.50 -2.67
N LEU A 227 1.77 -7.69 -2.05
CA LEU A 227 1.67 -8.12 -0.66
C LEU A 227 1.64 -9.65 -0.62
N ILE A 228 2.65 -10.26 -0.02
CA ILE A 228 2.77 -11.70 0.17
C ILE A 228 2.32 -12.06 1.58
N ILE A 229 1.47 -13.08 1.71
CA ILE A 229 1.04 -13.67 2.98
C ILE A 229 1.72 -15.04 3.11
N GLU A 230 2.49 -15.27 4.18
CA GLU A 230 3.31 -16.50 4.34
C GLU A 230 2.48 -17.80 4.33
N GLN A 231 1.28 -17.76 4.92
CA GLN A 231 0.36 -18.90 5.02
C GLN A 231 -0.92 -18.59 4.24
N LYS A 232 -0.75 -18.20 2.96
CA LYS A 232 -1.85 -17.71 2.12
C LYS A 232 -3.05 -18.66 2.10
N ASP A 233 -2.83 -19.94 1.85
CA ASP A 233 -3.93 -20.90 1.73
C ASP A 233 -4.70 -21.07 3.05
N GLU A 234 -4.00 -21.08 4.19
CA GLU A 234 -4.64 -21.14 5.52
C GLU A 234 -5.44 -19.86 5.81
N PHE A 235 -4.87 -18.70 5.45
CA PHE A 235 -5.54 -17.42 5.56
C PHE A 235 -6.81 -17.37 4.71
N GLU A 236 -6.73 -17.76 3.44
CA GLU A 236 -7.88 -17.80 2.53
C GLU A 236 -8.95 -18.78 3.01
N ASN A 237 -8.56 -19.96 3.51
CA ASN A 237 -9.51 -20.91 4.09
C ASN A 237 -10.22 -20.35 5.34
N HIS A 238 -9.53 -19.60 6.21
CA HIS A 238 -10.19 -18.91 7.33
C HIS A 238 -11.13 -17.81 6.86
N LEU A 239 -10.71 -17.00 5.86
CA LEU A 239 -11.54 -15.96 5.30
C LEU A 239 -12.82 -16.54 4.70
N LEU A 240 -12.72 -17.66 3.99
CA LEU A 240 -13.87 -18.32 3.35
C LEU A 240 -14.66 -19.19 4.34
N GLY A 241 -14.07 -19.58 5.46
CA GLY A 241 -14.73 -20.35 6.51
C GLY A 241 -15.91 -19.63 7.16
N ILE A 242 -16.01 -18.30 7.03
CA ILE A 242 -17.16 -17.52 7.53
C ILE A 242 -18.45 -17.78 6.74
N TYR A 243 -18.37 -18.38 5.55
CA TYR A 243 -19.52 -18.67 4.69
C TYR A 243 -20.12 -20.07 4.92
N ASN A 244 -19.42 -20.96 5.64
CA ASN A 244 -19.82 -22.35 5.87
C ASN A 244 -20.57 -22.54 7.18
#